data_AF-A0A269PNL8-F1
#
_entry.id   AF-A0A269PNL8-F1
#
_cell.length_a   1.000
_cell.length_b   1.000
_cell.length_c   1.000
_cell.angle_alpha   90.00
_cell.angle_beta   90.00
_cell.angle_gamma   90.00
#
_symmetry.space_group_name_H-M   'P 1'
#
loop_
_entity.id
_entity.type
_entity.pdbx_description
1 polymer ?
#
loop_
_entity_poly.entity_id
_entity_poly.type
_entity_poly.pdbx_seq_one_letter_code
_entity_poly.pdbx_strand_id
1 'polypeptide(L)' 'MKKVGATIPNQINQEISNPTLRWVFQCFEGINLLQNDNEVHLDGFDELREKIIRLIGGQALNLYKIKKVA' A
#
# COMPACT_ATOMS: atom_id res chain seq x y z
N MET A 1 3.85 12.74 6.05
CA MET A 1 4.10 11.67 7.06
C MET A 1 4.64 12.33 8.33
N LYS A 2 3.89 12.33 9.45
CA LYS A 2 4.50 12.58 10.77
C LYS A 2 5.64 11.56 10.95
N LYS A 3 6.71 11.90 11.69
CA LYS A 3 7.88 11.03 11.96
C LYS A 3 7.47 9.75 12.72
N VAL A 4 6.75 8.86 12.06
CA VAL A 4 6.70 7.46 12.40
C VAL A 4 8.02 6.94 11.86
N GLY A 5 8.87 6.33 12.70
CA GLY A 5 10.14 5.71 12.28
C GLY A 5 9.92 4.48 11.38
N ALA A 6 8.90 4.52 10.54
CA ALA A 6 8.52 3.46 9.63
C ALA A 6 9.50 3.42 8.47
N THR A 7 9.90 2.21 8.12
CA THR A 7 10.76 1.90 6.99
C THR A 7 9.97 1.08 5.96
N ILE A 8 10.37 1.19 4.71
CA ILE A 8 9.91 0.33 3.62
C ILE A 8 11.16 -0.29 3.00
N PRO A 9 11.20 -1.60 2.70
CA PRO A 9 12.32 -2.22 2.02
C PRO A 9 12.52 -1.61 0.64
N ASN A 10 13.76 -1.38 0.23
CA ASN A 10 14.12 -0.94 -1.12
C ASN A 10 14.19 -2.13 -2.10
N GLN A 11 14.63 -1.88 -3.34
CA GLN A 11 14.75 -2.88 -4.41
C GLN A 11 15.69 -4.06 -4.10
N ILE A 12 16.58 -3.89 -3.11
CA ILE A 12 17.51 -4.93 -2.64
C ILE A 12 17.15 -5.42 -1.22
N ASN A 13 15.89 -5.23 -0.80
CA ASN A 13 15.33 -5.64 0.49
C ASN A 13 15.97 -5.00 1.74
N GLN A 14 16.60 -3.83 1.60
CA GLN A 14 17.09 -3.07 2.75
C GLN A 14 16.04 -2.08 3.23
N GLU A 15 15.73 -2.11 4.52
CA GLU A 15 14.80 -1.19 5.17
C GLU A 15 15.31 0.26 5.11
N ILE A 16 14.56 1.14 4.45
CA ILE A 16 14.90 2.57 4.34
C ILE A 16 13.75 3.45 4.87
N SER A 17 14.10 4.56 5.51
CA SER A 17 13.14 5.51 6.08
C SER A 17 12.63 6.56 5.08
N ASN A 18 13.31 6.70 3.93
CA ASN A 18 13.00 7.70 2.90
C ASN A 18 12.88 7.06 1.51
N PRO A 19 11.87 6.19 1.28
CA PRO A 19 11.65 5.62 -0.04
C PRO A 19 11.22 6.70 -1.05
N THR A 20 11.55 6.49 -2.32
CA THR A 20 11.03 7.36 -3.38
C THR A 20 9.53 7.08 -3.59
N LEU A 21 8.76 8.10 -3.96
CA LEU A 21 7.35 7.92 -4.27
C LEU A 21 7.14 6.92 -5.41
N ARG A 22 8.01 6.95 -6.43
CA ARG A 22 8.02 5.96 -7.53
C ARG A 22 8.13 4.53 -6.97
N TRP A 23 9.09 4.28 -6.08
CA TRP A 23 9.26 2.96 -5.49
C TRP A 23 8.03 2.51 -4.70
N VAL A 24 7.43 3.41 -3.92
CA VAL A 24 6.19 3.12 -3.19
C VAL A 24 5.07 2.69 -4.14
N PHE A 25 4.95 3.32 -5.32
CA PHE A 25 3.98 2.89 -6.34
C PHE A 25 4.32 1.51 -6.92
N GLN A 26 5.60 1.22 -7.18
CA GLN A 26 6.03 -0.09 -7.69
C GLN A 26 5.74 -1.23 -6.71
N CYS A 27 5.74 -0.98 -5.39
CA CYS A 27 5.33 -1.98 -4.41
C CYS A 27 3.88 -2.47 -4.58
N PHE A 28 3.03 -1.73 -5.29
CA PHE A 28 1.65 -2.12 -5.60
C PHE A 28 1.50 -2.82 -6.96
N GLU A 29 2.58 -3.00 -7.72
CA GLU A 29 2.55 -3.79 -8.95
C GLU A 29 2.22 -5.26 -8.63
N GLY A 30 1.48 -5.90 -9.54
CA GLY A 30 1.08 -7.30 -9.42
C GLY A 30 -0.09 -7.59 -8.47
N ILE A 31 -0.78 -6.56 -7.96
CA ILE A 31 -2.04 -6.75 -7.22
C ILE A 31 -3.18 -6.94 -8.22
N ASN A 32 -3.89 -8.05 -8.14
CA ASN A 32 -5.00 -8.38 -9.02
C ASN A 32 -6.29 -8.58 -8.21
N LEU A 33 -7.40 -8.00 -8.71
CA LEU A 33 -8.73 -8.30 -8.21
C LEU A 33 -9.28 -9.50 -8.99
N LEU A 34 -9.46 -10.62 -8.29
CA LEU A 34 -10.12 -11.81 -8.83
C LEU A 34 -11.56 -11.83 -8.31
N GLN A 35 -12.52 -11.89 -9.21
CA GLN A 35 -13.95 -11.93 -8.87
C GLN A 35 -14.59 -13.13 -9.55
N ASN A 36 -15.11 -14.06 -8.76
CA ASN A 36 -15.89 -15.21 -9.22
C ASN A 36 -17.22 -15.22 -8.47
N ASP A 37 -18.34 -15.13 -9.19
CA ASP A 37 -19.71 -15.13 -8.66
C ASP A 37 -19.90 -14.30 -7.37
N ASN A 38 -19.73 -14.92 -6.20
CA ASN A 38 -19.91 -14.33 -4.87
C ASN A 38 -18.61 -14.08 -4.09
N GLU A 39 -17.46 -14.46 -4.63
CA GLU A 39 -16.16 -14.32 -3.99
C GLU A 39 -15.31 -13.26 -4.68
N VAL A 40 -14.76 -12.37 -3.86
CA VAL A 40 -13.78 -11.37 -4.28
C VAL A 40 -12.48 -11.65 -3.55
N HIS A 41 -11.41 -11.82 -4.31
CA HIS A 41 -10.07 -12.08 -3.80
C HIS A 41 -9.08 -11.05 -4.34
N LEU A 42 -8.13 -10.64 -3.50
CA LEU A 42 -7.02 -9.78 -3.89
C LEU A 42 -5.75 -10.63 -3.95
N ASP A 43 -5.40 -11.06 -5.14
CA ASP A 43 -4.14 -11.75 -5.39
C ASP A 43 -2.97 -10.75 -5.37
N GLY A 44 -1.83 -11.20 -4.84
CA GLY A 44 -0.64 -10.36 -4.66
C GLY A 44 -0.74 -9.31 -3.55
N PHE A 45 -1.81 -9.30 -2.73
CA PHE A 45 -1.92 -8.41 -1.57
C PHE A 45 -1.29 -9.04 -0.31
N ASP A 46 -0.09 -8.58 0.04
CA ASP A 46 0.71 -9.11 1.14
C ASP A 46 0.93 -8.11 2.30
N GLU A 47 1.64 -8.55 3.33
CA GLU A 47 1.92 -7.77 4.54
C GLU A 47 2.66 -6.46 4.24
N LEU A 48 3.56 -6.46 3.24
CA LEU A 48 4.28 -5.26 2.83
C LEU A 48 3.31 -4.22 2.27
N ARG A 49 2.41 -4.64 1.37
CA ARG A 49 1.39 -3.76 0.78
C ARG A 49 0.42 -3.24 1.83
N GLU A 50 -0.02 -4.10 2.76
CA GLU A 50 -0.85 -3.67 3.88
C GLU A 50 -0.13 -2.62 4.76
N LYS A 51 1.15 -2.84 5.09
CA LYS A 51 1.98 -1.89 5.84
C LYS A 51 2.05 -0.55 5.13
N ILE A 52 2.30 -0.53 3.82
CA ILE A 52 2.35 0.71 3.03
C ILE A 52 1.00 1.43 3.07
N ILE A 53 -0.12 0.72 2.85
CA ILE A 53 -1.46 1.30 2.95
C ILE A 53 -1.73 1.90 4.32
N ARG A 54 -1.30 1.26 5.42
CA ARG A 54 -1.46 1.82 6.76
C ARG A 54 -0.65 3.12 6.96
N LEU A 55 0.48 3.26 6.29
CA LEU A 55 1.34 4.46 6.37
C LEU A 55 0.81 5.64 5.55
N ILE A 56 0.29 5.39 4.34
CA ILE A 56 -0.09 6.48 3.40
C ILE A 56 -1.61 6.56 3.15
N GLY A 57 -2.34 5.46 3.36
CA GLY A 57 -3.73 5.30 2.95
C GLY A 57 -4.68 6.31 3.58
N GLY A 58 -4.48 6.65 4.85
CA GLY A 58 -5.29 7.69 5.51
C GLY A 58 -5.20 9.05 4.82
N GLN A 59 -4.00 9.46 4.38
CA GLN A 59 -3.83 10.70 3.61
C GLN A 59 -4.35 10.55 2.17
N ALA A 60 -4.11 9.41 1.53
CA ALA A 60 -4.59 9.13 0.19
C ALA A 60 -6.13 9.16 0.09
N LEU A 61 -6.84 8.54 1.02
CA LEU A 61 -8.31 8.55 1.08
C LEU A 61 -8.85 9.98 1.15
N ASN A 62 -8.24 10.84 1.96
CA ASN A 62 -8.62 12.25 2.06
C ASN A 62 -8.39 13.00 0.75
N LEU A 63 -7.24 12.77 0.07
CA LEU A 63 -6.92 13.41 -1.21
C LEU A 63 -7.91 13.03 -2.31
N TYR A 64 -8.28 11.75 -2.38
CA TYR A 64 -9.25 11.25 -3.36
C TYR A 64 -10.72 11.39 -2.92
N LYS A 65 -10.98 12.03 -1.77
CA LYS A 65 -12.33 12.22 -1.18
C LYS A 65 -13.12 10.91 -1.03
N ILE A 66 -12.41 9.80 -0.83
CA ILE A 66 -13.03 8.48 -0.64
C ILE A 66 -13.51 8.41 0.81
N LYS A 67 -14.82 8.24 0.99
CA LYS A 67 -15.42 8.04 2.31
C LYS A 67 -15.37 6.56 2.66
N LYS A 68 -14.99 6.25 3.90
CA LYS A 68 -15.15 4.89 4.43
C LYS A 68 -16.65 4.58 4.47
N VAL A 69 -17.08 3.56 3.73
CA VAL A 69 -18.44 3.02 3.86
C VAL A 69 -18.50 2.27 5.19
N ALA A 70 -19.50 2.60 6.01
CA ALA A 70 -19.69 2.07 7.35
C ALA A 70 -20.11 0.60 7.32
#